data_AF-A0A1F8PZD7-F1
#
_entry.id   AF-A0A1F8PZD7-F1
#
_cell.length_a   1.000
_cell.length_b   1.000
_cell.length_c   1.000
_cell.angle_alpha   90.00
_cell.angle_beta   90.00
_cell.angle_gamma   90.00
#
_symmetry.space_group_name_H-M   'P 1'
#
loop_
_entity.id
_entity.type
_entity.pdbx_description
1 polymer ?
#
loop_
_entity_poly.entity_id
_entity_poly.type
_entity_poly.pdbx_seq_one_letter_code
_entity_poly.pdbx_strand_id
1 'polypeptide(L)'
;MTCPEIINPNRQQRRVALSRYSLLHPEGRQLISGWFQRAWRERNCQQDEAFEPFIFAWFAFNGWAACVTDTDRDRDIIDALAADQTINNDFAQAIQNNQSVSASVGFFSELLPIFDVKSLRRRGILRNIRENRQEQVAYYLSHGANQFEPRCWQRHHDAGVTMPADWGHILNAIYKVRCNLFHGLKAAHSEMDQKIVHSAYLALVTFLAETGYLHA
;
A
#
# COMPACT_ATOMS: atom_id res chain seq x y z
N MET A 1 -8.63 -10.86 9.96
CA MET A 1 -8.76 -11.94 8.96
C MET A 1 -9.05 -11.26 7.64
N THR A 2 -8.24 -11.54 6.63
CA THR A 2 -8.32 -10.91 5.32
C THR A 2 -9.64 -11.27 4.63
N CYS A 3 -10.31 -10.27 4.07
CA CYS A 3 -11.61 -10.47 3.42
C CYS A 3 -11.48 -11.29 2.12
N PRO A 4 -12.48 -12.09 1.75
CA PRO A 4 -12.44 -12.91 0.53
C PRO A 4 -12.35 -12.06 -0.75
N GLU A 5 -12.82 -10.82 -0.75
CA GLU A 5 -12.72 -9.90 -1.90
C GLU A 5 -11.29 -9.40 -2.15
N ILE A 6 -10.40 -9.57 -1.17
CA ILE A 6 -8.98 -9.19 -1.24
C ILE A 6 -8.14 -10.36 -1.75
N ILE A 7 -8.54 -11.59 -1.42
CA ILE A 7 -7.81 -12.80 -1.79
C ILE A 7 -8.36 -13.34 -3.11
N ASN A 8 -7.51 -13.50 -4.12
CA ASN A 8 -7.89 -14.21 -5.34
C ASN A 8 -7.57 -15.72 -5.21
N PRO A 9 -8.57 -16.61 -5.05
CA PRO A 9 -8.33 -18.04 -4.82
C PRO A 9 -7.61 -18.71 -5.98
N ASN A 10 -7.78 -18.23 -7.22
CA ASN A 10 -7.09 -18.78 -8.39
C ASN A 10 -5.60 -18.43 -8.45
N ARG A 11 -5.13 -17.49 -7.61
CA ARG A 11 -3.73 -17.02 -7.57
C ARG A 11 -3.02 -17.33 -6.26
N GLN A 12 -3.73 -17.93 -5.30
CA GLN A 12 -3.16 -18.47 -4.05
C GLN A 12 -2.15 -19.60 -4.27
N GLN A 13 -2.05 -20.16 -5.47
CA GLN A 13 -1.11 -21.24 -5.78
C GLN A 13 0.37 -20.79 -5.75
N ARG A 14 0.65 -19.49 -5.72
CA ARG A 14 2.03 -18.99 -5.68
C ARG A 14 2.54 -18.95 -4.25
N ARG A 15 3.57 -19.76 -4.00
CA ARG A 15 4.21 -19.88 -2.69
C ARG A 15 5.23 -18.76 -2.50
N VAL A 16 5.04 -17.95 -1.45
CA VAL A 16 6.06 -17.02 -0.97
C VAL A 16 7.17 -17.82 -0.28
N ALA A 17 8.41 -17.55 -0.65
CA ALA A 17 9.59 -18.13 -0.02
C ALA A 17 10.55 -17.02 0.38
N LEU A 18 10.42 -16.54 1.63
CA LEU A 18 11.23 -15.44 2.18
C LEU A 18 12.74 -15.68 2.07
N SER A 19 13.16 -16.94 2.19
CA SER A 19 14.58 -17.35 2.05
C SER A 19 15.18 -17.05 0.67
N ARG A 20 14.36 -16.90 -0.38
CA ARG A 20 14.86 -16.56 -1.73
C ARG A 20 15.61 -15.23 -1.74
N TYR A 21 15.17 -14.27 -0.93
CA TYR A 21 15.87 -12.99 -0.82
C TYR A 21 17.30 -13.18 -0.26
N SER A 22 17.46 -14.03 0.74
CA SER A 22 18.77 -14.42 1.29
C SER A 22 19.64 -15.25 0.33
N LEU A 23 19.08 -15.75 -0.78
CA LEU A 23 19.79 -16.47 -1.83
C LEU A 23 20.06 -15.60 -3.07
N LEU A 24 19.46 -14.41 -3.15
CA LEU A 24 19.67 -13.48 -4.25
C LEU A 24 21.15 -13.06 -4.35
N HIS A 25 21.62 -12.83 -5.58
CA HIS A 25 22.97 -12.34 -5.83
C HIS A 25 23.30 -11.11 -4.95
N PRO A 26 24.49 -11.04 -4.33
CA PRO A 26 24.83 -9.98 -3.38
C PRO A 26 24.60 -8.56 -3.92
N GLU A 27 24.95 -8.31 -5.18
CA GLU A 27 24.73 -7.00 -5.81
C GLU A 27 23.24 -6.65 -5.96
N GLY A 28 22.41 -7.64 -6.30
CA GLY A 28 20.97 -7.47 -6.41
C GLY A 28 20.35 -7.14 -5.04
N ARG A 29 20.80 -7.82 -3.99
CA ARG A 29 20.42 -7.47 -2.61
C ARG A 29 20.85 -6.07 -2.24
N GLN A 30 22.11 -5.72 -2.52
CA GLN A 30 22.67 -4.40 -2.20
C GLN A 30 21.88 -3.27 -2.89
N LEU A 31 21.45 -3.49 -4.13
CA LEU A 31 20.61 -2.54 -4.86
C LEU A 31 19.25 -2.34 -4.19
N ILE A 32 18.57 -3.44 -3.84
CA ILE A 32 17.27 -3.42 -3.15
C ILE A 32 17.40 -2.73 -1.77
N SER A 33 18.40 -3.11 -0.98
CA SER A 33 18.67 -2.48 0.31
C SER A 33 19.02 -1.00 0.15
N GLY A 34 19.79 -0.63 -0.87
CA GLY A 34 20.15 0.77 -1.14
C GLY A 34 18.94 1.65 -1.45
N TRP A 35 17.95 1.14 -2.19
CA TRP A 35 16.68 1.85 -2.39
C TRP A 35 15.90 2.00 -1.08
N PHE A 36 15.83 0.93 -0.28
CA PHE A 36 15.12 0.99 1.00
C PHE A 36 15.77 1.99 1.97
N GLN A 37 17.09 1.98 2.08
CA GLN A 37 17.85 2.90 2.93
C GLN A 37 17.63 4.36 2.55
N ARG A 38 17.57 4.67 1.25
CA ARG A 38 17.25 6.01 0.77
C ARG A 38 15.86 6.45 1.22
N ALA A 39 14.86 5.58 1.02
CA ALA A 39 13.52 5.84 1.51
C ALA A 39 13.55 6.06 3.04
N TRP A 40 14.06 5.09 3.80
CA TRP A 40 14.07 5.11 5.26
C TRP A 40 14.69 6.37 5.89
N ARG A 41 15.75 6.91 5.29
CA ARG A 41 16.38 8.16 5.75
C ARG A 41 15.42 9.35 5.69
N GLU A 42 14.57 9.38 4.69
CA GLU A 42 13.57 10.43 4.44
C GLU A 42 12.21 10.14 5.13
N ARG A 43 12.12 9.17 6.05
CA ARG A 43 10.85 8.84 6.73
C ARG A 43 10.25 9.97 7.58
N ASN A 44 11.03 11.00 7.88
CA ASN A 44 10.57 12.19 8.61
C ASN A 44 10.31 13.39 7.68
N CYS A 45 10.23 13.17 6.37
CA CYS A 45 9.95 14.21 5.38
C CYS A 45 8.55 14.81 5.58
N GLN A 46 8.31 15.99 4.99
CA GLN A 46 6.98 16.59 4.94
C GLN A 46 6.08 15.86 3.93
N GLN A 47 4.76 16.09 4.01
CA GLN A 47 3.79 15.38 3.15
C GLN A 47 3.99 15.66 1.66
N ASP A 48 4.39 16.88 1.32
CA ASP A 48 4.66 17.33 -0.06
C ASP A 48 5.98 16.77 -0.62
N GLU A 49 6.87 16.31 0.25
CA GLU A 49 8.16 15.69 -0.10
C GLU A 49 8.07 14.16 -0.23
N ALA A 50 6.96 13.55 0.19
CA ALA A 50 6.83 12.10 0.35
C ALA A 50 6.82 11.28 -0.96
N PHE A 51 6.67 11.93 -2.12
CA PHE A 51 6.53 11.25 -3.41
C PHE A 51 7.78 10.47 -3.80
N GLU A 52 8.95 11.10 -3.74
CA GLU A 52 10.22 10.47 -4.10
C GLU A 52 10.61 9.33 -3.13
N PRO A 53 10.57 9.49 -1.79
CA PRO A 53 10.90 8.40 -0.88
C PRO A 53 9.87 7.26 -0.97
N PHE A 54 8.60 7.55 -1.30
CA PHE A 54 7.64 6.50 -1.60
C PHE A 54 8.02 5.68 -2.85
N ILE A 55 8.53 6.32 -3.91
CA ILE A 55 9.01 5.61 -5.11
C ILE A 55 10.19 4.71 -4.77
N PHE A 56 11.16 5.20 -3.99
CA PHE A 56 12.30 4.37 -3.54
C PHE A 56 11.85 3.20 -2.66
N ALA A 57 10.93 3.44 -1.72
CA ALA A 57 10.33 2.39 -0.90
C ALA A 57 9.65 1.34 -1.78
N TRP A 58 8.90 1.78 -2.79
CA TRP A 58 8.22 0.87 -3.71
C TRP A 58 9.18 0.07 -4.57
N PHE A 59 10.28 0.66 -5.07
CA PHE A 59 11.30 -0.08 -5.82
C PHE A 59 11.95 -1.16 -4.96
N ALA A 60 12.30 -0.83 -3.71
CA ALA A 60 12.85 -1.80 -2.78
C ALA A 60 11.85 -2.92 -2.48
N PHE A 61 10.61 -2.57 -2.14
CA PHE A 61 9.53 -3.51 -1.88
C PHE A 61 9.30 -4.42 -3.10
N ASN A 62 9.17 -3.86 -4.30
CA ASN A 62 8.88 -4.63 -5.51
C ASN A 62 10.03 -5.58 -5.87
N GLY A 63 11.29 -5.15 -5.71
CA GLY A 63 12.46 -6.01 -5.95
C GLY A 63 12.54 -7.18 -4.95
N TRP A 64 12.31 -6.90 -3.66
CA TRP A 64 12.20 -7.94 -2.63
C TRP A 64 11.03 -8.88 -2.93
N ALA A 65 9.88 -8.33 -3.26
CA ALA A 65 8.65 -9.06 -3.49
C ALA A 65 8.74 -9.97 -4.72
N ALA A 66 9.31 -9.49 -5.82
CA ALA A 66 9.56 -10.29 -7.02
C ALA A 66 10.47 -11.48 -6.72
N CYS A 67 11.49 -11.28 -5.87
CA CYS A 67 12.40 -12.34 -5.44
C CYS A 67 11.70 -13.41 -4.60
N VAL A 68 10.94 -13.03 -3.57
CA VAL A 68 10.29 -14.01 -2.67
C VAL A 68 9.11 -14.72 -3.32
N THR A 69 8.46 -14.09 -4.31
CA THR A 69 7.33 -14.68 -5.06
C THR A 69 7.73 -15.37 -6.36
N ASP A 70 8.94 -15.14 -6.87
CA ASP A 70 9.45 -15.68 -8.15
C ASP A 70 8.56 -15.29 -9.34
N THR A 71 8.21 -14.00 -9.43
CA THR A 71 7.40 -13.42 -10.52
C THR A 71 7.65 -11.91 -10.64
N ASP A 72 7.62 -11.41 -11.86
CA ASP A 72 7.76 -9.96 -12.15
C ASP A 72 6.43 -9.24 -12.37
N ARG A 73 5.31 -9.97 -12.42
CA ARG A 73 3.98 -9.38 -12.59
C ARG A 73 3.49 -8.81 -11.26
N ASP A 74 3.50 -7.48 -11.12
CA ASP A 74 3.05 -6.75 -9.93
C ASP A 74 1.76 -7.32 -9.32
N ARG A 75 0.73 -7.57 -10.14
CA ARG A 75 -0.55 -8.05 -9.61
C ARG A 75 -0.43 -9.42 -8.95
N ASP A 76 0.35 -10.31 -9.55
CA ASP A 76 0.55 -11.64 -9.00
C ASP A 76 1.42 -11.61 -7.73
N ILE A 77 2.38 -10.69 -7.67
CA ILE A 77 3.17 -10.40 -6.47
C ILE A 77 2.23 -10.00 -5.32
N ILE A 78 1.38 -9.00 -5.56
CA ILE A 78 0.48 -8.44 -4.55
C ILE A 78 -0.53 -9.50 -4.08
N ASP A 79 -1.11 -10.27 -4.99
CA ASP A 79 -2.05 -11.33 -4.66
C ASP A 79 -1.38 -12.42 -3.79
N ALA A 80 -0.12 -12.80 -4.10
CA ALA A 80 0.64 -13.79 -3.33
C ALA A 80 1.00 -13.29 -1.92
N LEU A 81 1.52 -12.07 -1.81
CA LEU A 81 1.90 -11.49 -0.51
C LEU A 81 0.68 -11.20 0.38
N ALA A 82 -0.44 -10.78 -0.19
CA ALA A 82 -1.68 -10.54 0.57
C ALA A 82 -2.26 -11.83 1.16
N ALA A 83 -2.05 -12.97 0.50
CA ALA A 83 -2.53 -14.27 0.94
C ALA A 83 -1.54 -15.04 1.83
N ASP A 84 -0.29 -14.58 1.97
CA ASP A 84 0.72 -15.30 2.74
C ASP A 84 0.47 -15.19 4.25
N GLN A 85 0.31 -16.33 4.92
CA GLN A 85 -0.03 -16.38 6.33
C GLN A 85 1.11 -15.87 7.23
N THR A 86 2.36 -16.08 6.83
CA THR A 86 3.53 -15.63 7.62
C THR A 86 3.57 -14.12 7.65
N ILE A 87 3.49 -13.48 6.47
CA ILE A 87 3.50 -12.01 6.37
C ILE A 87 2.29 -11.40 7.08
N ASN A 88 1.10 -12.00 6.98
CA ASN A 88 -0.09 -11.52 7.69
C ASN A 88 0.08 -11.60 9.22
N ASN A 89 0.71 -12.67 9.73
CA ASN A 89 0.99 -12.81 11.15
C ASN A 89 2.05 -11.80 11.62
N ASP A 90 3.12 -11.62 10.86
CA ASP A 90 4.19 -10.67 11.16
C ASP A 90 3.65 -9.23 11.17
N PHE A 91 2.75 -8.89 10.24
CA PHE A 91 2.06 -7.60 10.21
C PHE A 91 1.16 -7.39 11.43
N ALA A 92 0.37 -8.40 11.81
CA ALA A 92 -0.47 -8.33 13.00
C ALA A 92 0.36 -8.14 14.27
N GLN A 93 1.48 -8.85 14.39
CA GLN A 93 2.42 -8.70 15.51
C GLN A 93 3.07 -7.30 15.51
N ALA A 94 3.51 -6.80 14.35
CA ALA A 94 4.11 -5.48 14.23
C ALA A 94 3.16 -4.36 14.68
N ILE A 95 1.87 -4.43 14.32
CA ILE A 95 0.85 -3.47 14.78
C ILE A 95 0.63 -3.56 16.30
N GLN A 96 0.67 -4.76 16.88
CA GLN A 96 0.46 -4.95 18.31
C GLN A 96 1.66 -4.47 19.14
N ASN A 97 2.88 -4.68 18.65
CA ASN A 97 4.10 -4.52 19.42
C ASN A 97 4.84 -3.20 19.15
N ASN A 98 4.58 -2.54 18.01
CA ASN A 98 5.27 -1.31 17.62
C ASN A 98 4.27 -0.16 17.40
N GLN A 99 4.33 0.84 18.28
CA GLN A 99 3.45 2.03 18.22
C GLN A 99 3.62 2.83 16.93
N SER A 100 4.82 2.89 16.35
CA SER A 100 5.08 3.62 15.10
C SER A 100 4.39 2.94 13.90
N VAL A 101 4.46 1.60 13.83
CA VAL A 101 3.75 0.82 12.81
C VAL A 101 2.24 0.99 12.99
N SER A 102 1.76 0.82 14.22
CA SER A 102 0.34 0.96 14.57
C SER A 102 -0.23 2.33 14.18
N ALA A 103 0.46 3.41 14.54
CA ALA A 103 0.06 4.77 14.20
C ALA A 103 0.07 5.01 12.68
N SER A 104 1.14 4.61 11.99
CA SER A 104 1.27 4.80 10.53
C SER A 104 0.18 4.06 9.75
N VAL A 105 -0.12 2.81 10.14
CA VAL A 105 -1.21 2.02 9.54
C VAL A 105 -2.58 2.60 9.89
N GLY A 106 -2.78 3.04 11.13
CA GLY A 106 -4.01 3.69 11.57
C GLY A 106 -4.32 4.94 10.74
N PHE A 107 -3.38 5.86 10.62
CA PHE A 107 -3.54 7.07 9.81
C PHE A 107 -3.81 6.77 8.34
N PHE A 108 -3.14 5.77 7.76
CA PHE A 108 -3.42 5.38 6.38
C PHE A 108 -4.82 4.76 6.22
N SER A 109 -5.26 3.98 7.21
CA SER A 109 -6.58 3.32 7.20
C SER A 109 -7.73 4.33 7.21
N GLU A 110 -7.57 5.49 7.87
CA GLU A 110 -8.54 6.60 7.86
C GLU A 110 -8.75 7.21 6.46
N LEU A 111 -7.80 7.02 5.54
CA LEU A 111 -7.86 7.58 4.19
C LEU A 111 -8.55 6.64 3.19
N LEU A 112 -8.90 5.42 3.59
CA LEU A 112 -9.57 4.45 2.73
C LEU A 112 -11.01 4.90 2.39
N PRO A 113 -11.50 4.61 1.17
CA PRO A 113 -10.92 3.73 0.15
C PRO A 113 -10.11 4.49 -0.91
N ILE A 114 -8.98 3.95 -1.36
CA ILE A 114 -8.17 4.59 -2.41
C ILE A 114 -8.81 4.36 -3.78
N PHE A 115 -9.34 5.42 -4.38
CA PHE A 115 -9.99 5.35 -5.70
C PHE A 115 -9.00 5.27 -6.86
N ASP A 116 -9.41 4.62 -7.94
CA ASP A 116 -8.72 4.67 -9.23
C ASP A 116 -8.89 6.04 -9.89
N VAL A 117 -7.86 6.88 -9.82
CA VAL A 117 -7.93 8.27 -10.28
C VAL A 117 -8.19 8.34 -11.79
N LYS A 118 -7.69 7.36 -12.56
CA LYS A 118 -7.93 7.28 -14.01
C LYS A 118 -9.40 7.05 -14.32
N SER A 119 -10.07 6.18 -13.58
CA SER A 119 -11.51 5.94 -13.67
C SER A 119 -12.31 7.20 -13.30
N LEU A 120 -11.98 7.86 -12.19
CA LEU A 120 -12.63 9.12 -11.78
C LEU A 120 -12.50 10.21 -12.85
N ARG A 121 -11.30 10.40 -13.40
CA ARG A 121 -11.03 11.37 -14.47
C ARG A 121 -11.83 11.06 -15.73
N ARG A 122 -11.86 9.80 -16.17
CA ARG A 122 -12.64 9.38 -17.36
C ARG A 122 -14.13 9.64 -17.22
N ARG A 123 -14.65 9.55 -15.99
CA ARG A 123 -16.05 9.85 -15.67
C ARG A 123 -16.33 11.35 -15.49
N GLY A 124 -15.31 12.20 -15.47
CA GLY A 124 -15.48 13.64 -15.24
C GLY A 124 -15.84 13.99 -13.79
N ILE A 125 -15.61 13.09 -12.83
CA ILE A 125 -15.99 13.27 -11.42
C ILE A 125 -14.79 13.49 -10.50
N LEU A 126 -13.57 13.54 -11.03
CA LEU A 126 -12.38 13.84 -10.24
C LEU A 126 -12.43 15.31 -9.79
N ARG A 127 -12.49 15.55 -8.46
CA ARG A 127 -12.51 16.89 -7.88
C ARG A 127 -11.40 17.08 -6.86
N ASN A 128 -10.72 18.22 -6.93
CA ASN A 128 -9.83 18.70 -5.87
C ASN A 128 -10.66 19.41 -4.79
N ILE A 129 -11.43 18.64 -4.02
CA ILE A 129 -12.06 19.16 -2.80
C ILE A 129 -10.97 19.18 -1.74
N ARG A 130 -10.57 20.38 -1.30
CA ARG A 130 -9.30 20.56 -0.58
C ARG A 130 -9.28 20.01 0.84
N GLU A 131 -10.42 19.80 1.51
CA GLU A 131 -10.35 19.77 2.98
C GLU A 131 -11.01 18.55 3.67
N ASN A 132 -11.99 17.86 3.07
CA ASN A 132 -12.67 16.74 3.74
C ASN A 132 -12.63 15.44 2.93
N ARG A 133 -11.88 14.46 3.45
CA ARG A 133 -11.77 13.13 2.85
C ARG A 133 -13.11 12.40 2.79
N GLN A 134 -13.92 12.47 3.85
CA GLN A 134 -15.20 11.76 3.91
C GLN A 134 -16.20 12.31 2.90
N GLU A 135 -16.28 13.65 2.77
CA GLU A 135 -17.10 14.29 1.74
C GLU A 135 -16.65 13.92 0.34
N GLN A 136 -15.33 13.86 0.10
CA GLN A 136 -14.78 13.45 -1.18
C GLN A 136 -15.16 12.00 -1.52
N VAL A 137 -15.07 11.08 -0.54
CA VAL A 137 -15.52 9.69 -0.71
C VAL A 137 -17.02 9.65 -1.04
N ALA A 138 -17.86 10.31 -0.25
CA ALA A 138 -19.30 10.36 -0.47
C ALA A 138 -19.67 10.94 -1.84
N TYR A 139 -18.97 11.99 -2.27
CA TYR A 139 -19.13 12.58 -3.59
C TYR A 139 -18.80 11.58 -4.71
N TYR A 140 -17.65 10.91 -4.64
CA TYR A 140 -17.27 9.93 -5.66
C TYR A 140 -18.26 8.76 -5.74
N LEU A 141 -18.71 8.25 -4.61
CA LEU A 141 -19.67 7.13 -4.58
C LEU A 141 -21.03 7.53 -5.12
N SER A 142 -21.58 8.67 -4.70
CA SER A 142 -22.86 9.19 -5.22
C SER A 142 -22.84 9.50 -6.72
N HIS A 143 -21.65 9.67 -7.31
CA HIS A 143 -21.46 9.89 -8.74
C HIS A 143 -20.94 8.63 -9.49
N GLY A 144 -21.11 7.45 -8.88
CA GLY A 144 -20.91 6.16 -9.54
C GLY A 144 -19.46 5.67 -9.60
N ALA A 145 -18.58 6.16 -8.73
CA ALA A 145 -17.25 5.58 -8.57
C ALA A 145 -17.35 4.16 -7.99
N ASN A 146 -16.75 3.19 -8.69
CA ASN A 146 -16.82 1.77 -8.33
C ASN A 146 -15.47 1.06 -8.44
N GLN A 147 -14.38 1.81 -8.66
CA GLN A 147 -13.03 1.27 -8.73
C GLN A 147 -12.19 1.89 -7.62
N PHE A 148 -11.97 1.12 -6.56
CA PHE A 148 -11.19 1.50 -5.40
C PHE A 148 -10.64 0.27 -4.67
N GLU A 149 -9.65 0.49 -3.81
CA GLU A 149 -9.09 -0.53 -2.92
C GLU A 149 -9.11 -0.01 -1.46
N PRO A 150 -9.37 -0.86 -0.46
CA PRO A 150 -9.75 -2.27 -0.57
C PRO A 150 -11.15 -2.46 -1.16
N ARG A 151 -11.34 -3.47 -2.02
CA ARG A 151 -12.65 -3.74 -2.68
C ARG A 151 -13.81 -3.98 -1.74
N CYS A 152 -13.55 -4.55 -0.57
CA CYS A 152 -14.57 -4.80 0.45
C CYS A 152 -15.00 -3.54 1.21
N TRP A 153 -14.35 -2.38 1.00
CA TRP A 153 -14.59 -1.18 1.82
C TRP A 153 -16.06 -0.77 1.87
N GLN A 154 -16.76 -0.76 0.72
CA GLN A 154 -18.18 -0.39 0.64
C GLN A 154 -19.03 -1.29 1.53
N ARG A 155 -18.81 -2.61 1.48
CA ARG A 155 -19.55 -3.57 2.29
C ARG A 155 -19.39 -3.31 3.79
N HIS A 156 -18.17 -2.97 4.23
CA HIS A 156 -17.91 -2.66 5.64
C HIS A 156 -18.51 -1.30 6.05
N HIS A 157 -18.41 -0.30 5.18
CA HIS A 157 -19.01 1.01 5.39
C HIS A 157 -20.53 0.92 5.53
N ASP A 158 -21.21 0.23 4.61
CA ASP A 158 -22.67 0.06 4.61
C ASP A 158 -23.15 -0.74 5.85
N ALA A 159 -22.32 -1.65 6.36
CA ALA A 159 -22.59 -2.41 7.58
C ALA A 159 -22.24 -1.64 8.88
N GLY A 160 -21.68 -0.43 8.79
CA GLY A 160 -21.28 0.36 9.95
C GLY A 160 -20.14 -0.27 10.77
N VAL A 161 -19.33 -1.14 10.17
CA VAL A 161 -18.21 -1.82 10.84
C VAL A 161 -16.87 -1.24 10.42
N THR A 162 -15.91 -1.25 11.33
CA THR A 162 -14.54 -0.81 11.05
C THR A 162 -13.89 -1.69 9.98
N MET A 163 -13.13 -1.05 9.08
CA MET A 163 -12.35 -1.79 8.09
C MET A 163 -11.23 -2.58 8.78
N PRO A 164 -11.02 -3.86 8.45
CA PRO A 164 -9.84 -4.59 8.90
C PRO A 164 -8.56 -3.90 8.41
N ALA A 165 -7.63 -3.69 9.33
CA ALA A 165 -6.30 -3.19 9.05
C ALA A 165 -5.28 -4.36 9.06
N ASP A 166 -5.52 -5.37 8.22
CA ASP A 166 -4.55 -6.46 7.99
C ASP A 166 -3.70 -6.20 6.74
N TRP A 167 -2.63 -6.98 6.58
CA TRP A 167 -1.67 -6.79 5.52
C TRP A 167 -2.31 -6.81 4.13
N GLY A 168 -3.24 -7.73 3.88
CA GLY A 168 -3.88 -7.85 2.57
C GLY A 168 -4.65 -6.59 2.18
N HIS A 169 -5.40 -6.00 3.12
CA HIS A 169 -6.13 -4.75 2.87
C HIS A 169 -5.18 -3.57 2.65
N ILE A 170 -4.19 -3.43 3.54
CA ILE A 170 -3.22 -2.32 3.48
C ILE A 170 -2.37 -2.39 2.22
N LEU A 171 -1.86 -3.57 1.87
CA LEU A 171 -1.04 -3.76 0.67
C LEU A 171 -1.80 -3.43 -0.62
N ASN A 172 -3.05 -3.87 -0.76
CA ASN A 172 -3.85 -3.57 -1.94
C ASN A 172 -4.14 -2.07 -2.08
N ALA A 173 -4.40 -1.39 -0.96
CA ALA A 173 -4.56 0.06 -0.94
C ALA A 173 -3.26 0.79 -1.32
N ILE A 174 -2.11 0.43 -0.73
CA ILE A 174 -0.79 1.00 -1.08
C ILE A 174 -0.49 0.78 -2.57
N TYR A 175 -0.76 -0.41 -3.08
CA TYR A 175 -0.54 -0.69 -4.50
C TYR A 175 -1.41 0.19 -5.41
N LYS A 176 -2.67 0.46 -5.01
CA LYS A 176 -3.51 1.42 -5.74
C LYS A 176 -2.94 2.85 -5.67
N VAL A 177 -2.40 3.29 -4.53
CA VAL A 177 -1.70 4.58 -4.40
C VAL A 177 -0.55 4.66 -5.40
N ARG A 178 0.29 3.61 -5.48
CA ARG A 178 1.37 3.51 -6.47
C ARG A 178 0.86 3.61 -7.90
N CYS A 179 -0.15 2.81 -8.27
CA CYS A 179 -0.74 2.88 -9.61
C CYS A 179 -1.24 4.29 -9.97
N ASN A 180 -1.86 5.00 -9.02
CA ASN A 180 -2.34 6.36 -9.26
C ASN A 180 -1.20 7.36 -9.48
N LEU A 181 -0.06 7.17 -8.80
CA LEU A 181 1.12 8.02 -8.90
C LEU A 181 1.78 7.87 -10.29
N PHE A 182 2.04 6.65 -10.74
CA PHE A 182 2.69 6.37 -12.04
C PHE A 182 1.85 6.72 -13.27
N HIS A 183 0.53 6.91 -13.13
CA HIS A 183 -0.30 7.41 -14.23
C HIS A 183 -0.24 8.93 -14.42
N GLY A 184 0.56 9.65 -13.62
CA GLY A 184 0.73 11.11 -13.72
C GLY A 184 -0.54 11.89 -13.36
N LEU A 185 -1.47 11.26 -12.62
CA LEU A 185 -2.77 11.83 -12.27
C LEU A 185 -2.84 12.34 -10.84
N LYS A 186 -1.88 11.98 -9.99
CA LYS A 186 -1.68 12.63 -8.69
C LYS A 186 -0.82 13.86 -8.92
N ALA A 187 -1.41 15.02 -8.71
CA ALA A 187 -0.68 16.26 -8.86
C ALA A 187 0.01 16.59 -7.53
N ALA A 188 1.29 16.96 -7.59
CA ALA A 188 2.08 17.35 -6.42
C ALA A 188 1.47 18.52 -5.63
N HIS A 189 0.46 19.22 -6.17
CA HIS A 189 -0.24 20.34 -5.54
C HIS A 189 -1.57 19.95 -4.87
N SER A 190 -1.95 18.67 -4.86
CA SER A 190 -3.14 18.18 -4.17
C SER A 190 -2.75 17.72 -2.76
N GLU A 191 -3.12 18.51 -1.74
CA GLU A 191 -2.84 18.19 -0.33
C GLU A 191 -3.37 16.80 0.08
N MET A 192 -4.55 16.42 -0.43
CA MET A 192 -5.10 15.08 -0.17
C MET A 192 -4.24 13.98 -0.82
N ASP A 193 -3.70 14.21 -2.01
CA ASP A 193 -2.81 13.24 -2.64
C ASP A 193 -1.48 13.13 -1.91
N GLN A 194 -0.91 14.26 -1.45
CA GLN A 194 0.27 14.31 -0.60
C GLN A 194 0.04 13.49 0.68
N LYS A 195 -1.06 13.74 1.39
CA LYS A 195 -1.43 13.02 2.62
C LYS A 195 -1.58 11.52 2.39
N ILE A 196 -2.24 11.12 1.29
CA ILE A 196 -2.40 9.70 0.92
C ILE A 196 -1.05 9.04 0.61
N VAL A 197 -0.20 9.70 -0.17
CA VAL A 197 1.11 9.16 -0.55
C VAL A 197 2.02 9.04 0.67
N HIS A 198 2.09 10.09 1.49
CA HIS A 198 2.87 10.10 2.73
C HIS A 198 2.41 9.01 3.71
N SER A 199 1.10 8.87 3.93
CA SER A 199 0.59 7.84 4.86
C SER A 199 0.82 6.43 4.34
N ALA A 200 0.66 6.19 3.03
CA ALA A 200 0.97 4.90 2.39
C ALA A 200 2.46 4.56 2.49
N TYR A 201 3.31 5.57 2.30
CA TYR A 201 4.75 5.46 2.42
C TYR A 201 5.18 5.04 3.83
N LEU A 202 4.73 5.76 4.87
CA LEU A 202 5.08 5.44 6.25
C LEU A 202 4.56 4.06 6.66
N ALA A 203 3.31 3.72 6.32
CA ALA A 203 2.75 2.40 6.59
C ALA A 203 3.59 1.27 5.98
N LEU A 204 4.11 1.47 4.76
CA LEU A 204 4.96 0.49 4.09
C LEU A 204 6.32 0.37 4.77
N VAL A 205 7.06 1.47 4.91
CA VAL A 205 8.46 1.40 5.35
C VAL A 205 8.59 1.01 6.82
N THR A 206 7.71 1.50 7.69
CA THR A 206 7.74 1.14 9.12
C THR A 206 7.51 -0.36 9.32
N PHE A 207 6.57 -0.96 8.59
CA PHE A 207 6.35 -2.40 8.62
C PHE A 207 7.56 -3.20 8.10
N LEU A 208 8.11 -2.81 6.94
CA LEU A 208 9.23 -3.54 6.32
C LEU A 208 10.50 -3.50 7.17
N ALA A 209 10.75 -2.37 7.83
CA ALA A 209 11.87 -2.23 8.75
C ALA A 209 11.66 -3.01 10.06
N GLU A 210 10.46 -2.92 10.65
CA GLU A 210 10.13 -3.61 11.91
C GLU A 210 10.26 -5.13 11.79
N THR A 211 9.79 -5.69 10.67
CA THR A 211 9.87 -7.14 10.42
C THR A 211 11.24 -7.62 9.94
N GLY A 212 12.15 -6.69 9.62
CA GLY A 212 13.45 -7.03 9.06
C GLY A 212 13.38 -7.63 7.65
N TYR A 213 12.25 -7.54 6.96
CA TYR A 213 12.15 -7.94 5.55
C TYR A 213 13.07 -7.09 4.66
N LEU A 214 13.23 -5.82 5.02
CA LEU A 214 14.24 -4.93 4.47
C LEU A 214 14.93 -4.16 5.61
N HIS A 215 16.26 -4.09 5.55
CA HIS A 215 17.05 -3.44 6.59
C HIS A 215 17.31 -1.97 6.25
N ALA A 216 16.96 -1.11 7.22
CA ALA A 216 17.22 0.31 7.26
C ALA A 216 18.71 0.66 7.39
#